data_AF-A0A7C1WNM0-F1
#
_entry.id   AF-A0A7C1WNM0-F1
#
_cell.length_a   1.000
_cell.length_b   1.000
_cell.length_c   1.000
_cell.angle_alpha   90.00
_cell.angle_beta   90.00
_cell.angle_gamma   90.00
#
_symmetry.space_group_name_H-M   'P 1'
#
loop_
_entity.id
_entity.type
_entity.pdbx_description
1 polymer ?
#
loop_
_entity_poly.entity_id
_entity_poly.type
_entity_poly.pdbx_seq_one_letter_code
_entity_poly.pdbx_strand_id
1 'polypeptide(L)' 'MFNTSDIYTVSDFNRKPSEHIKRLSRSKRPEILTVNGKAAVIVQDAKAYEEMAKRADMMDSI' A
#
# COMPACT_ATOMS: atom_id res chain seq x y z
N MET A 1 -10.50 3.08 -3.52
CA MET A 1 -10.96 2.99 -2.12
C MET A 1 -10.39 1.70 -1.54
N PHE A 2 -9.90 1.72 -0.30
CA PHE A 2 -9.37 0.52 0.36
C PHE A 2 -10.50 -0.46 0.69
N ASN A 3 -10.22 -1.75 0.55
CA ASN A 3 -11.12 -2.80 1.01
C ASN A 3 -10.65 -3.34 2.36
N THR A 4 -11.54 -3.99 3.10
CA THR A 4 -11.19 -4.69 4.34
C THR A 4 -10.10 -5.74 4.13
N SER A 5 -10.04 -6.33 2.91
CA SER A 5 -8.99 -7.26 2.49
C SER A 5 -7.60 -6.66 2.33
N ASP A 6 -7.48 -5.34 2.33
CA ASP A 6 -6.21 -4.64 2.18
C ASP A 6 -5.61 -4.22 3.54
N ILE A 7 -6.26 -4.58 4.66
CA ILE A 7 -5.86 -4.18 6.02
C ILE A 7 -5.10 -5.32 6.70
N TYR A 8 -3.89 -5.03 7.14
CA TYR A 8 -3.02 -5.96 7.86
C TYR A 8 -2.41 -5.29 9.10
N THR A 9 -1.84 -6.09 10.00
CA THR A 9 -1.07 -5.54 11.14
C THR A 9 0.40 -5.43 10.76
N VAL A 10 1.14 -4.51 11.39
CA VAL A 10 2.62 -4.46 11.24
C VAL A 10 3.26 -5.80 11.64
N SER A 11 2.72 -6.47 12.66
CA SER A 11 3.22 -7.78 13.09
C SER A 11 2.99 -8.89 12.06
N ASP A 12 1.90 -8.86 11.31
CA ASP A 12 1.64 -9.82 10.22
C ASP A 12 2.60 -9.58 9.05
N PHE A 13 2.77 -8.30 8.65
CA PHE A 13 3.73 -7.91 7.63
C PHE A 13 5.16 -8.37 7.96
N ASN A 14 5.62 -8.16 9.19
CA ASN A 14 6.95 -8.58 9.63
C ASN A 14 7.15 -10.10 9.64
N ARG A 15 6.09 -10.89 9.86
CA ARG A 15 6.15 -12.35 9.81
C ARG A 15 6.17 -12.89 8.38
N LYS A 16 5.55 -12.19 7.43
CA LYS A 16 5.34 -12.68 6.06
C LYS A 16 5.73 -11.67 4.97
N PRO A 17 6.86 -10.95 5.08
CA PRO A 17 7.13 -9.79 4.22
C PRO A 17 7.11 -10.15 2.73
N SER A 18 7.66 -11.31 2.35
CA SER A 18 7.66 -11.79 0.97
C SER A 18 6.26 -12.01 0.38
N GLU A 19 5.29 -12.46 1.18
CA GLU A 19 3.91 -12.64 0.72
C GLU A 19 3.21 -11.31 0.45
N HIS A 20 3.40 -10.34 1.36
CA HIS A 20 2.89 -8.98 1.19
C HIS A 20 3.50 -8.31 -0.04
N ILE A 21 4.83 -8.34 -0.17
CA ILE A 21 5.54 -7.77 -1.33
C ILE A 21 5.05 -8.40 -2.64
N LYS A 22 4.88 -9.73 -2.67
CA LYS A 22 4.38 -10.44 -3.86
C LYS A 22 2.94 -10.05 -4.21
N ARG A 23 2.07 -9.85 -3.22
CA ARG A 23 0.69 -9.43 -3.41
C ARG A 23 0.59 -7.97 -3.86
N LEU A 24 1.35 -7.06 -3.26
CA LEU A 24 1.49 -5.66 -3.68
C LEU A 24 1.96 -5.58 -5.14
N SER A 25 3.01 -6.34 -5.48
CA SER A 25 3.57 -6.36 -6.83
C SER A 25 2.58 -6.86 -7.89
N ARG A 26 1.81 -7.91 -7.57
CA ARG A 26 0.82 -8.52 -8.50
C ARG A 26 -0.45 -7.71 -8.63
N SER A 27 -1.01 -7.25 -7.52
CA SER A 27 -2.30 -6.57 -7.50
C SER A 27 -2.20 -5.09 -7.83
N LYS A 28 -1.02 -4.48 -7.59
CA LYS A 28 -0.81 -3.02 -7.59
C LYS A 28 -1.73 -2.27 -6.64
N ARG A 29 -2.42 -2.97 -5.74
CA ARG A 29 -3.27 -2.39 -4.71
C ARG A 29 -2.44 -2.09 -3.48
N PRO A 30 -2.60 -0.91 -2.86
CA PRO A 30 -1.94 -0.60 -1.60
C PRO A 30 -2.54 -1.39 -0.42
N GLU A 31 -1.73 -1.63 0.60
CA GLU A 31 -2.14 -2.25 1.86
C GLU A 31 -2.04 -1.23 3.01
N ILE A 32 -2.99 -1.28 3.94
CA ILE A 32 -2.96 -0.50 5.18
C ILE A 32 -2.35 -1.36 6.29
N LEU A 33 -1.27 -0.89 6.90
CA LEU A 33 -0.72 -1.49 8.10
C LEU A 33 -1.24 -0.80 9.35
N THR A 34 -1.66 -1.60 10.32
CA THR A 34 -2.21 -1.16 11.59
C THR A 34 -1.29 -1.46 12.77
N VAL A 35 -1.33 -0.59 13.78
CA VAL A 35 -0.72 -0.77 15.10
C VAL A 35 -1.82 -0.59 16.13
N ASN A 36 -2.01 -1.57 17.03
CA ASN A 36 -3.09 -1.56 18.03
C ASN A 36 -4.48 -1.28 17.42
N GLY A 37 -4.76 -1.87 16.24
CA GLY A 37 -6.04 -1.73 15.53
C GLY A 37 -6.26 -0.40 14.83
N LYS A 38 -5.30 0.53 14.89
CA LYS A 38 -5.38 1.84 14.22
C LYS A 38 -4.52 1.84 12.97
N ALA A 39 -5.06 2.39 11.88
CA ALA A 39 -4.29 2.62 10.66
C ALA A 39 -3.07 3.49 10.96
N ALA A 40 -1.89 3.01 10.58
CA ALA A 40 -0.61 3.67 10.88
C ALA A 40 0.10 4.10 9.60
N VAL A 41 0.22 3.22 8.62
CA VAL A 41 0.90 3.49 7.35
C VAL A 41 0.24 2.76 6.20
N ILE A 42 0.49 3.24 4.97
CA ILE A 42 0.15 2.53 3.74
C ILE A 42 1.46 2.02 3.11
N VAL A 43 1.45 0.78 2.63
CA VAL A 43 2.52 0.19 1.84
C VAL A 43 2.00 -0.06 0.43
N GLN A 44 2.78 0.33 -0.58
CA GLN A 44 2.39 0.24 -1.98
C GLN A 44 3.55 -0.28 -2.83
N ASP A 45 3.21 -0.90 -3.97
CA ASP A 45 4.18 -1.21 -5.01
C ASP A 45 4.81 0.09 -5.55
N ALA A 46 6.14 0.09 -5.71
CA ALA A 46 6.90 1.28 -6.09
C ALA A 46 6.45 1.87 -7.43
N LYS A 47 6.20 1.04 -8.45
CA LYS A 47 5.75 1.51 -9.77
C LYS A 47 4.35 2.11 -9.69
N ALA A 48 3.44 1.46 -8.95
CA ALA A 48 2.10 2.00 -8.74
C ALA A 48 2.14 3.35 -8.01
N TYR A 49 3.01 3.51 -7.02
CA TYR A 49 3.21 4.79 -6.34
C TYR A 49 3.73 5.87 -7.30
N GLU A 50 4.75 5.54 -8.09
CA GLU A 50 5.34 6.49 -9.04
C GLU A 50 4.33 6.95 -10.10
N GLU A 51 3.52 6.04 -10.66
CA GLU A 51 2.45 6.40 -11.59
C GLU A 51 1.39 7.30 -10.96
N MET A 52 1.04 7.05 -9.69
CA MET A 52 0.11 7.89 -8.94
C MET A 52 0.68 9.28 -8.69
N ALA A 53 1.94 9.37 -8.25
CA ALA A 53 2.62 10.64 -8.00
C ALA A 53 2.73 11.47 -9.28
N LYS A 54 3.16 10.87 -10.40
CA LYS A 54 3.23 11.55 -11.71
C LYS A 54 1.89 12.12 -12.15
N ARG A 55 0.79 11.41 -11.89
CA ARG A 55 -0.56 11.90 -12.22
C ARG A 55 -0.96 13.09 -11.36
N ALA A 56 -0.64 13.06 -10.07
CA ALA A 56 -0.88 14.19 -9.17
C ALA A 56 -0.11 15.43 -9.64
N ASP A 57 1.20 15.29 -9.92
CA ASP A 57 2.06 16.39 -10.37
C ASP A 57 1.54 17.05 -11.66
N MET A 58 1.04 16.25 -12.61
CA MET A 58 0.45 16.77 -13.85
C MET A 58 -0.84 17.56 -13.62
N MET A 59 -1.65 17.17 -12.61
CA MET A 59 -2.90 17.86 -12.30
C MET A 59 -2.66 19.18 -11.57
N ASP A 60 -1.62 19.26 -10.75
CA ASP A 60 -1.24 20.49 -10.03
C ASP A 60 -0.58 21.54 -10.94
N SER A 61 -0.16 21.14 -12.13
CA SER A 61 0.52 22.01 -13.11
C SER A 61 -0.42 22.67 -14.13
N ILE A 62 -1.74 22.44 -14.02
CA ILE A 62 -2.81 23.04 -14.86
C ILE A 62 -3.57 24.07 -14.04
#